data_AF-A0AAN8Q8J6-F1
#
_entry.id   AF-A0AAN8Q8J6-F1
#
_cell.length_a   1.000
_cell.length_b   1.000
_cell.length_c   1.000
_cell.angle_alpha   90.00
_cell.angle_beta   90.00
_cell.angle_gamma   90.00
#
_symmetry.space_group_name_H-M   'P 1'
#
loop_
_entity.id
_entity.type
_entity.pdbx_description
1 polymer ?
#
loop_
_entity_poly.entity_id
_entity_poly.type
_entity_poly.pdbx_seq_one_letter_code
_entity_poly.pdbx_strand_id
1 'polypeptide(L)'
;MAPRKMNDSNTDGSDGEGKSGRKRQSVTRDSDEYRKRRCRNNTAVQKSRTKSRQKAKETMAKVNRLRQENEMLEQKVQILTKELSVLKDLFLAHAGIVADENCQKACDDAVQSDHKYSINVKNESKNL
;
A
#
# COMPACT_ATOMS: atom_id res chain seq x y z
N MET A 1 -8.19 1.28 22.25
CA MET A 1 -7.46 1.81 21.06
C MET A 1 -8.45 2.57 20.19
N ALA A 2 -8.16 3.83 19.88
CA ALA A 2 -8.96 4.64 18.96
C ALA A 2 -8.57 4.32 17.49
N PRO A 3 -9.52 4.32 16.53
CA PRO A 3 -9.20 4.05 15.14
C PRO A 3 -8.42 5.22 14.50
N ARG A 4 -7.34 4.89 13.77
CA ARG A 4 -6.55 5.83 12.96
C ARG A 4 -7.45 6.53 11.94
N LYS A 5 -7.43 7.87 11.90
CA LYS A 5 -8.01 8.66 10.80
C LYS A 5 -7.25 8.35 9.49
N MET A 6 -7.94 7.69 8.56
CA MET A 6 -7.50 7.62 7.16
C MET A 6 -7.92 8.91 6.46
N ASN A 7 -6.96 9.64 5.90
CA ASN A 7 -7.19 10.84 5.10
C ASN A 7 -7.53 10.40 3.67
N ASP A 8 -8.82 10.22 3.36
CA ASP A 8 -9.32 9.98 2.00
C ASP A 8 -9.73 11.32 1.37
N SER A 9 -8.76 12.12 0.92
CA SER A 9 -9.01 13.26 0.05
C SER A 9 -9.18 12.76 -1.40
N ASN A 10 -10.39 12.34 -1.74
CA ASN A 10 -10.95 12.33 -3.10
C ASN A 10 -12.45 11.98 -3.02
N THR A 11 -13.23 12.91 -2.48
CA THR A 11 -14.68 12.94 -2.62
C THR A 11 -15.04 13.75 -3.86
N ASP A 12 -14.88 13.16 -5.04
CA ASP A 12 -15.59 13.62 -6.23
C ASP A 12 -17.05 13.17 -6.08
N GLY A 13 -17.87 14.11 -5.62
CA GLY A 13 -19.28 13.95 -5.32
C GLY A 13 -20.07 14.95 -6.13
N SER A 14 -20.20 14.66 -7.43
CA SER A 14 -21.13 15.26 -8.38
C SER A 14 -22.42 15.77 -7.73
N ASP A 15 -22.64 17.08 -7.89
CA ASP A 15 -23.81 17.83 -7.46
C ASP A 15 -25.12 17.19 -7.93
N GLY A 16 -25.79 16.51 -7.00
CA GLY A 16 -27.19 16.15 -7.14
C GLY A 16 -28.04 17.27 -6.59
N GLU A 17 -28.32 18.30 -7.41
CA GLU A 17 -29.37 19.27 -7.12
C GLU A 17 -30.70 18.55 -6.84
N GLY A 18 -31.22 18.76 -5.62
CA GLY A 18 -32.48 18.21 -5.17
C GLY A 18 -33.16 19.16 -4.20
N LYS A 19 -33.57 20.33 -4.72
CA LYS A 19 -34.51 21.23 -4.04
C LYS A 19 -35.73 20.43 -3.55
N SER A 20 -35.94 20.40 -2.24
CA SER A 20 -37.20 20.85 -1.61
C SER A 20 -37.29 20.36 -0.17
N GLY A 21 -37.24 21.30 0.77
CA GLY A 21 -37.89 21.13 2.07
C GLY A 21 -39.40 20.97 1.84
N ARG A 22 -39.85 19.74 1.59
CA ARG A 22 -41.27 19.39 1.62
C ARG A 22 -41.52 18.58 2.88
N LYS A 23 -42.33 19.16 3.76
CA LYS A 23 -43.04 18.56 4.90
C LYS A 23 -43.15 17.04 4.73
N ARG A 24 -42.66 16.26 5.71
CA ARG A 24 -42.71 14.79 5.73
C ARG A 24 -44.16 14.31 5.64
N GLN A 25 -44.76 14.32 4.45
CA GLN A 25 -46.00 13.62 4.19
C GLN A 25 -45.70 12.14 4.32
N SER A 26 -46.48 11.44 5.14
CA SER A 26 -46.39 9.99 5.32
C SER A 26 -46.71 9.31 3.98
N VAL A 27 -45.68 9.05 3.18
CA VAL A 27 -45.84 8.30 1.94
C VAL A 27 -46.19 6.86 2.31
N THR A 28 -47.37 6.41 1.90
CA THR A 28 -47.82 5.02 2.11
C THR A 28 -46.93 4.05 1.35
N ARG A 29 -46.78 2.82 1.86
CA ARG A 29 -45.87 1.81 1.33
C ARG A 29 -46.15 1.43 -0.13
N ASP A 30 -47.41 1.55 -0.56
CA ASP A 30 -47.83 1.18 -1.93
C ASP A 30 -47.84 2.35 -2.91
N SER A 31 -47.44 3.55 -2.47
CA SER A 31 -47.30 4.70 -3.36
C SER A 31 -46.16 4.51 -4.36
N ASP A 32 -46.40 4.91 -5.62
CA ASP A 32 -45.36 4.97 -6.65
C ASP A 32 -44.17 5.84 -6.25
N GLU A 33 -44.39 6.86 -5.42
CA GLU A 33 -43.30 7.70 -4.89
C GLU A 33 -42.39 6.89 -3.95
N TYR A 34 -42.97 6.06 -3.08
CA TYR A 34 -42.22 5.16 -2.20
C TYR A 34 -41.42 4.15 -3.02
N ARG A 35 -42.04 3.53 -4.04
CA ARG A 35 -41.37 2.57 -4.95
C ARG A 35 -40.17 3.21 -5.65
N LYS A 36 -40.33 4.41 -6.21
CA LYS A 36 -39.24 5.17 -6.85
C LYS A 36 -38.12 5.48 -5.86
N ARG A 37 -38.45 5.92 -4.63
CA ARG A 37 -37.45 6.20 -3.59
C ARG A 37 -36.68 4.95 -3.16
N ARG A 38 -37.38 3.82 -3.00
CA ARG A 38 -36.76 2.55 -2.61
C ARG A 38 -35.88 1.99 -3.71
N CYS A 39 -36.31 2.06 -4.96
CA CYS A 39 -35.50 1.68 -6.12
C CYS A 39 -34.20 2.50 -6.17
N ARG A 40 -34.27 3.83 -6.05
CA ARG A 40 -33.08 4.70 -5.97
C ARG A 40 -32.15 4.33 -4.83
N ASN A 41 -32.69 4.07 -3.63
CA ASN A 41 -31.86 3.64 -2.50
C ASN A 41 -31.21 2.27 -2.75
N ASN A 42 -31.93 1.31 -3.32
CA ASN A 42 -31.37 0.00 -3.67
C ASN A 42 -30.20 0.15 -4.64
N THR A 43 -30.34 0.99 -5.67
CA THR A 43 -29.25 1.32 -6.59
C THR A 43 -28.08 1.99 -5.88
N ALA A 44 -28.35 2.95 -4.99
CA ALA A 44 -27.29 3.63 -4.22
C ALA A 44 -26.53 2.67 -3.29
N VAL A 45 -27.24 1.77 -2.61
CA VAL A 45 -26.65 0.72 -1.76
C VAL A 45 -25.81 -0.22 -2.60
N GLN A 46 -26.30 -0.66 -3.75
CA GLN A 46 -25.54 -1.53 -4.65
C GLN A 46 -24.26 -0.83 -5.15
N LYS A 47 -24.36 0.44 -5.58
CA LYS A 47 -23.21 1.26 -5.99
C LYS A 47 -22.19 1.46 -4.86
N SER A 48 -22.67 1.71 -3.63
CA SER A 48 -21.80 1.84 -2.45
C SER A 48 -21.05 0.53 -2.18
N ARG A 49 -21.76 -0.60 -2.15
CA ARG A 49 -21.17 -1.93 -1.93
C ARG A 49 -20.15 -2.29 -3.01
N THR A 50 -20.45 -2.04 -4.29
CA THR A 50 -19.50 -2.32 -5.37
C THR A 50 -18.27 -1.43 -5.28
N LYS A 51 -18.43 -0.13 -4.98
CA LYS A 51 -17.32 0.79 -4.76
C LYS A 51 -16.39 0.33 -3.64
N SER A 52 -16.95 -0.09 -2.49
CA SER A 52 -16.15 -0.61 -1.38
C SER A 52 -15.41 -1.90 -1.74
N ARG A 53 -16.07 -2.84 -2.43
CA ARG A 53 -15.41 -4.07 -2.92
C ARG A 53 -14.30 -3.77 -3.92
N GLN A 54 -14.53 -2.82 -4.81
CA GLN A 54 -13.54 -2.41 -5.81
C GLN A 54 -12.32 -1.76 -5.15
N LYS A 55 -12.52 -0.84 -4.18
CA LYS A 55 -11.41 -0.24 -3.41
C LYS A 55 -10.58 -1.30 -2.68
N ALA A 56 -11.21 -2.32 -2.12
CA ALA A 56 -10.50 -3.43 -1.49
C ALA A 56 -9.65 -4.20 -2.50
N LYS A 57 -10.21 -4.54 -3.67
CA LYS A 57 -9.47 -5.20 -4.77
C LYS A 57 -8.29 -4.37 -5.28
N GLU A 58 -8.49 -3.08 -5.50
CA GLU A 58 -7.45 -2.15 -5.94
C GLU A 58 -6.31 -2.04 -4.93
N THR A 59 -6.66 -2.00 -3.64
CA THR A 59 -5.67 -1.97 -2.56
C THR A 59 -4.84 -3.25 -2.55
N MET A 60 -5.47 -4.41 -2.68
CA MET A 60 -4.77 -5.70 -2.78
C MET A 60 -3.86 -5.74 -4.03
N ALA A 61 -4.34 -5.26 -5.18
CA ALA A 61 -3.53 -5.17 -6.39
C ALA A 61 -2.32 -4.24 -6.21
N LYS A 62 -2.50 -3.10 -5.54
CA LYS A 62 -1.40 -2.17 -5.23
C LYS A 62 -0.37 -2.82 -4.31
N VAL A 63 -0.80 -3.52 -3.26
CA VAL A 63 0.11 -4.26 -2.37
C VAL A 63 0.92 -5.29 -3.16
N ASN A 64 0.28 -6.05 -4.06
CA ASN A 64 0.98 -7.03 -4.89
C ASN A 64 2.02 -6.39 -5.82
N ARG A 65 1.69 -5.27 -6.45
CA ARG A 65 2.64 -4.52 -7.29
C ARG A 65 3.84 -4.03 -6.48
N LEU A 66 3.59 -3.43 -5.31
CA LEU A 66 4.67 -2.96 -4.42
C LEU A 66 5.55 -4.11 -3.92
N ARG A 67 4.97 -5.29 -3.65
CA ARG A 67 5.74 -6.48 -3.29
C ARG A 67 6.69 -6.91 -4.40
N GLN A 68 6.20 -6.96 -5.65
CA GLN A 68 7.02 -7.30 -6.81
C GLN A 68 8.12 -6.25 -7.06
N GLU A 69 7.78 -4.97 -6.97
CA GLU A 69 8.75 -3.88 -7.14
C GLU A 69 9.84 -3.94 -6.07
N ASN A 70 9.47 -4.15 -4.81
CA ASN A 70 10.44 -4.34 -3.73
C ASN A 70 11.36 -5.54 -3.97
N GLU A 71 10.82 -6.67 -4.43
CA GLU A 71 11.64 -7.85 -4.75
C GLU A 71 12.68 -7.54 -5.85
N MET A 72 12.26 -6.85 -6.92
CA MET A 72 13.19 -6.43 -7.98
C MET A 72 14.25 -5.45 -7.47
N LEU A 73 13.86 -4.48 -6.63
CA LEU A 73 14.79 -3.52 -6.04
C LEU A 73 15.79 -4.20 -5.10
N GLU A 74 15.35 -5.15 -4.29
CA GLU A 74 16.23 -5.95 -3.43
C GLU A 74 17.25 -6.76 -4.24
N GLN A 75 16.83 -7.38 -5.35
CA GLN A 75 17.75 -8.07 -6.25
C GLN A 75 18.77 -7.11 -6.85
N LYS A 76 18.34 -5.91 -7.27
CA LYS A 76 19.23 -4.89 -7.81
C LYS A 76 20.26 -4.43 -6.78
N VAL A 77 19.83 -4.19 -5.54
CA VAL A 77 20.74 -3.84 -4.44
C VAL A 77 21.76 -4.97 -4.23
N GLN A 78 21.32 -6.23 -4.16
CA GLN A 78 22.23 -7.36 -3.99
C GLN A 78 23.28 -7.47 -5.09
N ILE A 79 22.88 -7.25 -6.35
CA ILE A 79 23.82 -7.30 -7.49
C ILE A 79 24.84 -6.17 -7.36
N LEU A 80 24.39 -4.93 -7.16
CA LEU A 80 25.28 -3.78 -7.01
C LEU A 80 26.24 -3.93 -5.83
N THR A 81 25.78 -4.47 -4.69
CA THR A 81 26.64 -4.75 -3.54
C THR A 81 27.73 -5.77 -3.89
N LYS A 82 27.40 -6.82 -4.65
CA LYS A 82 28.39 -7.82 -5.10
C LYS A 82 29.38 -7.22 -6.09
N GLU A 83 28.91 -6.44 -7.05
CA GLU A 83 29.78 -5.75 -8.03
C GLU A 83 30.77 -4.82 -7.31
N LEU A 84 30.31 -4.05 -6.32
CA LEU A 84 31.17 -3.19 -5.50
C LEU A 84 32.18 -3.99 -4.67
N SER A 85 31.78 -5.13 -4.09
CA SER A 85 32.70 -6.01 -3.37
C SER A 85 33.81 -6.52 -4.29
N VAL A 86 33.47 -7.03 -5.47
CA VAL A 86 34.44 -7.52 -6.45
C VAL A 86 35.44 -6.43 -6.84
N LEU A 87 34.96 -5.21 -7.11
CA LEU A 87 35.84 -4.09 -7.42
C LEU A 87 36.75 -3.75 -6.24
N LYS A 88 36.21 -3.69 -5.01
CA LYS A 88 36.99 -3.45 -3.79
C LYS A 88 38.08 -4.50 -3.62
N ASP A 89 37.75 -5.78 -3.75
CA ASP A 89 38.67 -6.90 -3.61
C ASP A 89 39.79 -6.86 -4.67
N LEU A 90 39.44 -6.50 -5.91
CA LEU A 90 40.40 -6.32 -7.00
C LEU A 90 41.40 -5.19 -6.69
N PHE A 91 40.93 -4.02 -6.22
CA PHE A 91 41.81 -2.91 -5.87
C PHE A 91 42.72 -3.24 -4.68
N LEU A 92 42.20 -3.94 -3.66
CA LEU A 92 42.98 -4.35 -2.50
C LEU A 92 44.06 -5.38 -2.87
N ALA A 93 43.73 -6.37 -3.69
CA ALA A 93 44.69 -7.34 -4.20
C ALA A 93 45.81 -6.69 -5.01
N HIS A 94 45.49 -5.68 -5.82
CA HIS A 94 46.46 -4.98 -6.67
C HIS A 94 47.32 -3.95 -5.92
N ALA A 95 46.79 -3.34 -4.85
CA ALA A 95 47.50 -2.32 -4.08
C ALA A 95 48.47 -2.92 -3.03
N GLY A 96 48.49 -4.23 -2.82
CA GLY A 96 49.31 -4.89 -1.78
C GLY A 96 48.92 -4.50 -0.35
N ILE A 97 47.81 -3.76 -0.18
CA ILE A 97 47.27 -3.35 1.11
C ILE A 97 46.38 -4.50 1.57
N VAL A 98 46.95 -5.38 2.41
CA VAL A 98 46.17 -6.20 3.33
C VAL A 98 45.41 -5.23 4.24
N ALA A 99 44.15 -4.98 3.90
CA ALA A 99 43.31 -4.06 4.64
C ALA A 99 43.06 -4.64 6.04
N ASP A 100 43.39 -3.85 7.07
CA ASP A 100 43.07 -4.11 8.46
C ASP A 100 41.58 -4.42 8.63
N GLU A 101 41.27 -5.62 9.15
CA GLU A 101 39.92 -6.21 9.29
C GLU A 101 38.93 -5.32 10.06
N ASN A 102 39.44 -4.31 10.77
CA ASN A 102 38.68 -3.41 11.62
C ASN A 102 37.82 -2.38 10.84
N CYS A 103 38.19 -1.99 9.62
CA CYS A 103 37.39 -1.07 8.79
C CYS A 103 36.23 -1.79 8.06
N GLN A 104 36.40 -3.09 7.80
CA GLN A 104 35.41 -3.95 7.13
C GLN A 104 34.15 -4.16 7.99
N LYS A 105 34.32 -4.33 9.30
CA LYS A 105 33.20 -4.58 10.24
C LYS A 105 32.14 -3.49 10.23
N ALA A 106 32.54 -2.22 10.19
CA ALA A 106 31.59 -1.11 10.29
C ALA A 106 30.65 -1.01 9.06
N CYS A 107 31.15 -1.33 7.85
CA CYS A 107 30.32 -1.34 6.65
C CYS A 107 29.45 -2.61 6.54
N ASP A 108 29.96 -3.76 6.99
CA ASP A 108 29.21 -5.02 6.97
C ASP A 108 28.10 -5.07 8.03
N ASP A 109 28.32 -4.48 9.20
CA ASP A 109 27.33 -4.39 10.29
C ASP A 109 26.12 -3.52 9.90
N ALA A 110 26.34 -2.44 9.14
CA ALA A 110 25.26 -1.58 8.63
C ALA A 110 24.39 -2.32 7.60
N VAL A 111 25.00 -3.07 6.67
CA VAL A 111 24.30 -3.90 5.68
C VAL A 111 23.53 -5.05 6.34
N GLN A 112 24.08 -5.64 7.40
CA GLN A 112 23.41 -6.69 8.17
C GLN A 112 22.21 -6.16 8.96
N SER A 113 22.29 -4.93 9.47
CA SER A 113 21.15 -4.25 10.12
C SER A 113 19.99 -4.04 9.15
N ASP A 114 20.26 -3.54 7.95
CA ASP A 114 19.24 -3.36 6.90
C ASP A 114 18.64 -4.70 6.45
N HIS A 115 19.47 -5.74 6.32
CA HIS A 115 19.00 -7.08 5.99
C HIS A 115 18.11 -7.66 7.09
N LYS A 116 18.48 -7.47 8.37
CA LYS A 116 17.69 -7.90 9.53
C LYS A 116 16.37 -7.14 9.65
N TYR A 117 16.37 -5.83 9.36
CA TYR A 117 15.14 -5.03 9.28
C TYR A 117 14.22 -5.54 8.16
N SER A 118 14.76 -5.81 6.97
CA SER A 118 13.99 -6.39 5.85
C SER A 118 13.43 -7.78 6.17
N ILE A 119 14.19 -8.67 6.82
CA ILE A 119 13.71 -9.99 7.27
C ILE A 119 12.54 -9.85 8.26
N ASN A 120 12.64 -8.93 9.23
CA ASN A 120 11.57 -8.70 10.20
C ASN A 120 10.28 -8.19 9.53
N VAL A 121 10.38 -7.21 8.64
CA VAL A 121 9.23 -6.70 7.87
C VAL A 121 8.59 -7.80 7.01
N LYS A 122 9.40 -8.70 6.43
CA LYS A 122 8.93 -9.86 5.65
C LYS A 122 8.21 -10.90 6.52
N ASN A 123 8.68 -11.12 7.75
CA ASN A 123 8.06 -12.07 8.68
C ASN A 123 6.72 -11.55 9.23
N GLU A 124 6.63 -10.25 9.52
CA GLU A 124 5.36 -9.61 9.92
C GLU A 124 4.34 -9.62 8.77
N SER A 125 4.80 -9.45 7.53
CA SER A 125 3.95 -9.51 6.33
C SER A 125 3.42 -10.90 5.97
N LYS A 126 3.97 -11.97 6.57
CA LYS A 126 3.55 -13.37 6.40
C LYS A 126 2.62 -13.86 7.52
N ASN A 127 2.52 -13.11 8.63
CA ASN A 127 1.69 -13.44 9.79
C ASN A 127 0.32 -12.72 9.79
N LEU A 128 0.05 -11.95 8.73
CA LEU A 128 -1.21 -11.26 8.42
C LEU A 128 -1.82 -11.86 7.15
#